data_AF-A0A1G7VTY4-F1
#
_entry.id   AF-A0A1G7VTY4-F1
#
_cell.length_a   1.000
_cell.length_b   1.000
_cell.length_c   1.000
_cell.angle_alpha   90.00
_cell.angle_beta   90.00
_cell.angle_gamma   90.00
#
_symmetry.space_group_name_H-M   'P 1'
#
loop_
_entity.id
_entity.type
_entity.pdbx_description
1 polymer ?
#
loop_
_entity_poly.entity_id
_entity_poly.type
_entity_poly.pdbx_seq_one_letter_code
_entity_poly.pdbx_strand_id
1 'polypeptide(L)'
;MIPASDEQIETLARQAREKIGASATHHTFAPRDAERIVFEVVGENESATRTWQNARSIGDDAKKHAKAALHRQYGGRAPNGWIGWVLILAAVCAALSAALSSGFRAAPEDREVFAAALAIGAGAIVLAVLVALRFRPLDRAKWRIQAVVALGLILSAVFTFTRGAVGAGAVIAASAGIAVVLLVSMFAVRATQPDAAADIDGSTARAFLAAIDGARSDAVALQARVASDLGPDTARLIVQVRTRAFASARTAGGARVDLSRFDDSVPAGGVIIGDFADPMTWLPKHLAEKA
;
A
#
# COMPACT_ATOMS: atom_id res chain seq x y z
N MET A 1 -27.57 -19.40 32.70
CA MET A 1 -26.36 -19.00 33.46
C MET A 1 -26.74 -17.81 34.33
N ILE A 2 -26.15 -17.66 35.53
CA ILE A 2 -26.45 -16.53 36.43
C ILE A 2 -25.69 -15.29 35.89
N PRO A 3 -26.34 -14.12 35.75
CA PRO A 3 -25.65 -12.90 35.32
C PRO A 3 -24.51 -12.56 36.28
N ALA A 4 -23.38 -12.11 35.73
CA ALA A 4 -22.23 -11.68 36.54
C ALA A 4 -22.65 -10.57 37.50
N SER A 5 -22.15 -10.62 38.75
CA SER A 5 -22.44 -9.59 39.74
C SER A 5 -21.70 -8.28 39.40
N ASP A 6 -22.27 -7.14 39.80
CA ASP A 6 -21.61 -5.84 39.61
C ASP A 6 -20.22 -5.79 40.27
N GLU A 7 -20.04 -6.47 41.41
CA GLU A 7 -18.75 -6.60 42.10
C GLU A 7 -17.71 -7.34 41.26
N GLN A 8 -18.12 -8.42 40.58
CA GLN A 8 -17.26 -9.16 39.66
C GLN A 8 -16.86 -8.25 38.49
N ILE A 9 -17.82 -7.53 37.89
CA ILE A 9 -17.55 -6.66 36.75
C ILE A 9 -16.59 -5.52 37.13
N GLU A 10 -16.76 -4.91 38.31
CA GLU A 10 -15.87 -3.85 38.78
C GLU A 10 -14.45 -4.37 39.06
N THR A 11 -14.33 -5.57 39.63
CA THR A 11 -13.03 -6.23 39.85
C THR A 11 -12.29 -6.45 38.53
N LEU A 12 -12.98 -7.00 37.52
CA LEU A 12 -12.42 -7.22 36.18
C LEU A 12 -12.07 -5.88 35.50
N ALA A 13 -12.95 -4.88 35.61
CA ALA A 13 -12.70 -3.55 35.04
C ALA A 13 -11.48 -2.87 35.69
N ARG A 14 -11.26 -3.05 37.00
CA ARG A 14 -10.04 -2.57 37.69
C ARG A 14 -8.78 -3.24 37.16
N GLN A 15 -8.78 -4.56 37.04
CA GLN A 15 -7.64 -5.31 36.49
C GLN A 15 -7.33 -4.89 35.04
N ALA A 16 -8.37 -4.70 34.22
CA ALA A 16 -8.20 -4.22 32.84
C ALA A 16 -7.58 -2.81 32.82
N ARG A 17 -8.03 -1.89 33.68
CA ARG A 17 -7.48 -0.52 33.77
C ARG A 17 -6.00 -0.50 34.12
N GLU A 18 -5.58 -1.30 35.10
CA GLU A 18 -4.17 -1.40 35.50
C GLU A 18 -3.30 -1.89 34.34
N LYS A 19 -3.72 -2.96 33.67
CA LYS A 19 -3.01 -3.51 32.50
C LYS A 19 -2.98 -2.54 31.30
N ILE A 20 -4.09 -1.86 31.02
CA ILE A 20 -4.18 -0.83 29.97
C ILE A 20 -3.24 0.33 30.30
N GLY A 21 -3.26 0.84 31.53
CA GLY A 21 -2.39 1.94 31.96
C GLY A 21 -0.91 1.61 31.80
N ALA A 22 -0.50 0.38 32.18
CA ALA A 22 0.86 -0.09 31.97
C ALA A 22 1.23 -0.15 30.47
N SER A 23 0.34 -0.70 29.64
CA SER A 23 0.57 -0.90 28.21
C SER A 23 0.52 0.40 27.39
N ALA A 24 -0.28 1.38 27.83
CA ALA A 24 -0.48 2.65 27.14
C ALA A 24 0.78 3.55 27.12
N THR A 25 1.80 3.20 27.91
CA THR A 25 3.12 3.85 27.87
C THR A 25 3.87 3.57 26.56
N HIS A 26 3.50 2.54 25.82
CA HIS A 26 4.10 2.21 24.53
C HIS A 26 3.55 3.09 23.39
N HIS A 27 4.45 3.61 22.55
CA HIS A 27 4.11 4.50 21.43
C HIS A 27 3.23 3.86 20.34
N THR A 28 3.16 2.53 20.28
CA THR A 28 2.36 1.76 19.31
C THR A 28 1.00 1.34 19.86
N PHE A 29 0.67 1.69 21.10
CA PHE A 29 -0.57 1.28 21.74
C PHE A 29 -1.78 1.84 20.98
N ALA A 30 -2.72 0.95 20.63
CA ALA A 30 -3.92 1.28 19.88
C ALA A 30 -5.19 0.79 20.61
N PRO A 31 -6.39 1.29 20.26
CA PRO A 31 -7.64 0.87 20.89
C PRO A 31 -7.87 -0.66 20.90
N ARG A 32 -7.48 -1.33 19.81
CA ARG A 32 -7.53 -2.80 19.69
C ARG A 32 -6.75 -3.52 20.79
N ASP A 33 -5.65 -2.95 21.26
CA ASP A 33 -4.81 -3.55 22.30
C ASP A 33 -5.50 -3.44 23.66
N ALA A 34 -6.23 -2.33 23.89
CA ALA A 34 -7.05 -2.13 25.08
C ALA A 34 -8.20 -3.14 25.17
N GLU A 35 -8.93 -3.38 24.07
CA GLU A 35 -10.01 -4.39 24.08
C GLU A 35 -9.46 -5.82 24.20
N ARG A 36 -8.28 -6.12 23.63
CA ARG A 36 -7.63 -7.42 23.83
C ARG A 36 -7.33 -7.70 25.31
N ILE A 37 -6.89 -6.68 26.06
CA ILE A 37 -6.68 -6.77 27.51
C ILE A 37 -7.99 -7.05 28.26
N VAL A 38 -9.11 -6.45 27.82
CA VAL A 38 -10.43 -6.72 28.40
C VAL A 38 -10.81 -8.19 28.21
N PHE A 39 -10.64 -8.74 27.00
CA PHE A 39 -10.88 -10.17 26.76
C PHE A 39 -9.98 -11.04 27.63
N GLU A 40 -8.69 -10.70 27.75
CA GLU A 40 -7.73 -11.45 28.57
C GLU A 40 -8.18 -11.52 30.04
N VAL A 41 -8.63 -10.40 30.62
CA VAL A 41 -9.09 -10.34 32.02
C VAL A 41 -10.39 -11.13 32.22
N VAL A 42 -11.28 -11.15 31.22
CA VAL A 42 -12.52 -11.96 31.25
C VAL A 42 -12.23 -13.46 31.05
N GLY A 43 -11.02 -13.84 30.63
CA GLY A 43 -10.63 -15.23 30.39
C GLY A 43 -10.76 -15.68 28.92
N GLU A 44 -11.06 -14.76 28.01
CA GLU A 44 -11.34 -15.01 26.59
C GLU A 44 -10.14 -14.70 25.68
N ASN A 45 -8.91 -14.96 26.15
CA ASN A 45 -7.68 -14.60 25.43
C ASN A 45 -7.55 -15.29 24.06
N GLU A 46 -8.01 -16.53 23.93
CA GLU A 46 -8.00 -17.26 22.66
C GLU A 46 -8.97 -16.62 21.66
N SER A 47 -10.18 -16.28 22.10
CA SER A 47 -11.19 -15.55 21.31
C SER A 47 -10.67 -14.17 20.88
N ALA A 48 -9.95 -13.47 21.76
CA ALA A 48 -9.30 -12.19 21.43
C ALA A 48 -8.24 -12.35 20.35
N THR A 49 -7.39 -13.37 20.46
CA THR A 49 -6.31 -13.66 19.51
C THR A 49 -6.87 -14.03 18.14
N ARG A 50 -7.89 -14.89 18.09
CA ARG A 50 -8.58 -15.24 16.84
C ARG A 50 -9.24 -14.03 16.21
N THR A 51 -9.93 -13.20 17.01
CA THR A 51 -10.56 -11.96 16.53
C THR A 51 -9.52 -11.01 15.95
N TRP A 52 -8.38 -10.82 16.62
CA TRP A 52 -7.30 -9.98 16.14
C TRP A 52 -6.68 -10.48 14.84
N GLN A 53 -6.42 -11.78 14.73
CA GLN A 53 -5.85 -12.38 13.51
C GLN A 53 -6.79 -12.23 12.31
N ASN A 54 -8.09 -12.49 12.52
CA ASN A 54 -9.11 -12.35 11.49
C ASN A 54 -9.38 -10.88 11.14
N ALA A 55 -9.36 -9.97 12.11
CA ALA A 55 -9.55 -8.55 11.86
C ALA A 55 -8.37 -7.96 11.07
N ARG A 56 -7.14 -8.39 11.38
CA ARG A 56 -5.93 -7.96 10.67
C ARG A 56 -6.00 -8.27 9.18
N SER A 57 -6.60 -9.39 8.77
CA SER A 57 -6.69 -9.74 7.36
C SER A 57 -7.65 -8.83 6.59
N ILE A 58 -8.62 -8.16 7.24
CA ILE A 58 -9.60 -7.27 6.57
C ILE A 58 -8.89 -6.17 5.77
N GLY A 59 -8.01 -5.39 6.41
CA GLY A 59 -7.30 -4.31 5.72
C GLY A 59 -6.32 -4.82 4.66
N ASP A 60 -5.67 -5.96 4.90
CA ASP A 60 -4.74 -6.57 3.94
C ASP A 60 -5.45 -7.15 2.72
N ASP A 61 -6.62 -7.77 2.92
CA ASP A 61 -7.42 -8.35 1.86
C ASP A 61 -8.14 -7.26 1.05
N ALA A 62 -8.61 -6.19 1.70
CA ALA A 62 -9.11 -4.99 1.01
C ALA A 62 -8.05 -4.39 0.06
N LYS A 63 -6.80 -4.26 0.52
CA LYS A 63 -5.67 -3.83 -0.34
C LYS A 63 -5.42 -4.79 -1.50
N LYS A 64 -5.42 -6.11 -1.24
CA LYS A 64 -5.22 -7.14 -2.27
C LYS A 64 -6.33 -7.07 -3.30
N HIS A 65 -7.59 -6.96 -2.88
CA HIS A 65 -8.75 -6.82 -3.76
C HIS A 65 -8.68 -5.54 -4.61
N ALA A 66 -8.35 -4.39 -4.03
CA ALA A 66 -8.14 -3.15 -4.77
C ALA A 66 -7.06 -3.31 -5.84
N LYS A 67 -5.90 -3.88 -5.48
CA LYS A 67 -4.79 -4.15 -6.43
C LYS A 67 -5.17 -5.15 -7.51
N ALA A 68 -5.92 -6.20 -7.16
CA ALA A 68 -6.40 -7.20 -8.10
C ALA A 68 -7.39 -6.59 -9.09
N ALA A 69 -8.32 -5.74 -8.63
CA ALA A 69 -9.25 -5.02 -9.48
C ALA A 69 -8.52 -4.14 -10.51
N LEU A 70 -7.49 -3.39 -10.07
CA LEU A 70 -6.63 -2.62 -10.96
C LEU A 70 -5.93 -3.50 -12.02
N HIS A 71 -5.43 -4.66 -11.63
CA HIS A 71 -4.79 -5.59 -12.57
C HIS A 71 -5.79 -6.19 -13.56
N ARG A 72 -7.01 -6.54 -13.12
CA ARG A 72 -8.06 -7.04 -14.01
C ARG A 72 -8.46 -5.99 -15.06
N GLN A 73 -8.56 -4.72 -14.66
CA GLN A 73 -8.98 -3.65 -15.56
C GLN A 73 -7.87 -3.14 -16.49
N TYR A 74 -6.66 -2.96 -15.97
CA TYR A 74 -5.56 -2.30 -16.71
C TYR A 74 -4.44 -3.25 -17.14
N GLY A 75 -4.39 -4.47 -16.61
CA GLY A 75 -3.32 -5.44 -16.88
C GLY A 75 -1.94 -4.85 -16.56
N GLY A 76 -1.00 -4.98 -17.49
CA GLY A 76 0.34 -4.42 -17.36
C GLY A 76 0.42 -2.90 -17.19
N ARG A 77 -0.62 -2.18 -17.61
CA ARG A 77 -0.69 -0.71 -17.52
C ARG A 77 -1.10 -0.22 -16.14
N ALA A 78 -1.53 -1.10 -15.25
CA ALA A 78 -1.89 -0.75 -13.88
C ALA A 78 -0.78 0.09 -13.23
N PRO A 79 -1.10 0.99 -12.28
CA PRO A 79 -0.11 1.79 -11.56
C PRO A 79 1.08 0.97 -11.05
N ASN A 80 0.79 -0.22 -10.47
CA ASN A 80 1.77 -1.19 -10.00
C ASN A 80 1.98 -2.39 -10.95
N GLY A 81 1.59 -2.26 -12.22
CA GLY A 81 1.73 -3.32 -13.23
C GLY A 81 3.17 -3.48 -13.72
N TRP A 82 3.42 -4.57 -14.46
CA TRP A 82 4.76 -4.95 -14.92
C TRP A 82 5.44 -3.88 -15.79
N ILE A 83 4.68 -3.04 -16.52
CA ILE A 83 5.24 -1.97 -17.36
C ILE A 83 6.07 -0.99 -16.52
N GLY A 84 5.65 -0.68 -15.29
CA GLY A 84 6.43 0.18 -14.40
C GLY A 84 7.80 -0.40 -14.06
N TRP A 85 7.84 -1.69 -13.72
CA TRP A 85 9.07 -2.39 -13.35
C TRP A 85 10.05 -2.53 -14.51
N VAL A 86 9.58 -2.86 -15.71
CA VAL A 86 10.46 -2.95 -16.88
C VAL A 86 10.99 -1.57 -17.29
N LEU A 87 10.21 -0.49 -17.14
CA LEU A 87 10.71 0.86 -17.39
C LEU A 87 11.78 1.29 -16.37
N ILE A 88 11.66 0.86 -15.11
CA ILE A 88 12.72 1.08 -14.10
C ILE A 88 13.99 0.34 -14.52
N LEU A 89 13.88 -0.93 -14.95
CA LEU A 89 15.01 -1.70 -15.43
C LEU A 89 15.66 -1.02 -16.65
N ALA A 90 14.87 -0.57 -17.61
CA ALA A 90 15.37 0.20 -18.75
C ALA A 90 16.08 1.49 -18.32
N ALA A 91 15.58 2.18 -17.30
CA ALA A 91 16.19 3.39 -16.77
C ALA A 91 17.55 3.10 -16.12
N VAL A 92 17.66 2.00 -15.38
CA VAL A 92 18.94 1.53 -14.82
C VAL A 92 19.93 1.19 -15.94
N CYS A 93 19.51 0.44 -16.97
CA CYS A 93 20.35 0.13 -18.12
C CYS A 93 20.82 1.40 -18.85
N ALA A 94 19.93 2.36 -19.09
CA ALA A 94 20.26 3.63 -19.73
C ALA A 94 21.24 4.45 -18.89
N ALA A 95 21.05 4.53 -17.57
CA ALA A 95 21.93 5.25 -16.66
C ALA A 95 23.32 4.62 -16.59
N LEU A 96 23.40 3.28 -16.50
CA LEU A 96 24.67 2.55 -16.52
C LEU A 96 25.39 2.70 -17.86
N SER A 97 24.65 2.64 -18.98
CA SER A 97 25.20 2.90 -20.31
C SER A 97 25.79 4.31 -20.41
N ALA A 98 25.08 5.33 -19.91
CA ALA A 98 25.60 6.70 -19.85
C ALA A 98 26.83 6.84 -18.96
N ALA A 99 26.86 6.18 -17.80
CA ALA A 99 28.00 6.22 -16.88
C ALA A 99 29.25 5.55 -17.48
N LEU A 100 29.09 4.44 -18.20
CA LEU A 100 30.20 3.79 -18.90
C LEU A 100 30.69 4.65 -20.07
N SER A 101 29.77 5.21 -20.86
CA SER A 101 30.08 6.13 -21.96
C SER A 101 30.73 7.43 -21.47
N SER A 102 30.47 7.89 -20.25
CA SER A 102 31.13 9.06 -19.65
C SER A 102 32.57 8.79 -19.21
N GLY A 103 33.01 7.52 -19.18
CA GLY A 103 34.39 7.08 -18.91
C GLY A 103 34.91 7.37 -17.51
N PHE A 104 34.01 7.49 -16.54
CA PHE A 104 34.37 7.61 -15.15
C PHE A 104 34.99 6.30 -14.62
N ARG A 105 36.29 6.32 -14.26
CA ARG A 105 37.04 5.32 -13.45
C ARG A 105 37.12 3.85 -13.91
N ALA A 106 36.88 3.48 -15.17
CA ALA A 106 37.06 2.09 -15.66
C ALA A 106 38.34 1.89 -16.50
N ALA A 107 38.60 0.73 -17.12
CA ALA A 107 39.64 0.51 -18.16
C ALA A 107 38.98 0.60 -19.57
N PRO A 108 39.61 1.14 -20.62
CA PRO A 108 38.94 1.62 -21.85
C PRO A 108 38.39 0.52 -22.78
N GLU A 109 38.92 -0.69 -22.71
CA GLU A 109 38.87 -1.67 -23.80
C GLU A 109 37.51 -2.39 -23.91
N ASP A 110 36.82 -2.59 -22.78
CA ASP A 110 35.53 -3.30 -22.76
C ASP A 110 34.30 -2.37 -22.66
N ARG A 111 34.49 -1.06 -22.42
CA ARG A 111 33.40 -0.16 -22.02
C ARG A 111 32.37 0.07 -23.11
N GLU A 112 32.81 0.20 -24.35
CA GLU A 112 31.95 0.57 -25.48
C GLU A 112 30.99 -0.57 -25.82
N VAL A 113 31.47 -1.81 -25.77
CA VAL A 113 30.65 -3.01 -25.99
C VAL A 113 29.60 -3.15 -24.90
N PHE A 114 29.97 -3.01 -23.62
CA PHE A 114 29.02 -3.07 -22.51
C PHE A 114 28.01 -1.92 -22.52
N ALA A 115 28.44 -0.69 -22.81
CA ALA A 115 27.55 0.46 -22.92
C ALA A 115 26.54 0.30 -24.06
N ALA A 116 26.99 -0.18 -25.22
CA ALA A 116 26.13 -0.48 -26.36
C ALA A 116 25.14 -1.61 -26.02
N ALA A 117 25.60 -2.71 -25.40
CA ALA A 117 24.73 -3.81 -25.00
C ALA A 117 23.62 -3.37 -24.03
N LEU A 118 23.96 -2.55 -23.02
CA LEU A 118 22.99 -1.98 -22.09
C LEU A 118 21.99 -1.04 -22.80
N ALA A 119 22.45 -0.23 -23.74
CA ALA A 119 21.58 0.65 -24.53
C ALA A 119 20.65 -0.14 -25.46
N ILE A 120 21.12 -1.23 -26.07
CA ILE A 120 20.29 -2.15 -26.86
C ILE A 120 19.23 -2.79 -25.97
N GLY A 121 19.62 -3.30 -24.79
CA GLY A 121 18.69 -3.88 -23.82
C GLY A 121 17.60 -2.90 -23.39
N ALA A 122 17.98 -1.67 -23.05
CA ALA A 122 17.03 -0.61 -22.73
C ALA A 122 16.09 -0.30 -23.92
N GLY A 123 16.64 -0.16 -25.13
CA GLY A 123 15.87 0.07 -26.36
C GLY A 123 14.88 -1.05 -26.66
N ALA A 124 15.28 -2.31 -26.49
CA ALA A 124 14.41 -3.47 -26.67
C ALA A 124 13.27 -3.51 -25.64
N ILE A 125 13.54 -3.19 -24.38
CA ILE A 125 12.50 -3.07 -23.34
C ILE A 125 11.51 -1.97 -23.69
N VAL A 126 11.99 -0.79 -24.08
CA VAL A 126 11.16 0.34 -24.50
C VAL A 126 10.30 -0.04 -25.70
N LEU A 127 10.87 -0.73 -26.69
CA LEU A 127 10.13 -1.21 -27.86
C LEU A 127 9.02 -2.21 -27.46
N ALA A 128 9.33 -3.15 -26.56
CA ALA A 128 8.35 -4.09 -26.04
C ALA A 128 7.21 -3.37 -25.30
N VAL A 129 7.53 -2.33 -24.51
CA VAL A 129 6.53 -1.48 -23.86
C VAL A 129 5.67 -0.76 -24.90
N LEU A 130 6.29 -0.14 -25.91
CA LEU A 130 5.58 0.55 -26.99
C LEU A 130 4.55 -0.38 -27.68
N VAL A 131 4.95 -1.61 -27.98
CA VAL A 131 4.06 -2.64 -28.56
C VAL A 131 2.97 -3.04 -27.57
N ALA A 132 3.31 -3.28 -26.31
CA ALA A 132 2.36 -3.71 -25.28
C ALA A 132 1.30 -2.63 -24.95
N LEU A 133 1.63 -1.36 -25.15
CA LEU A 133 0.71 -0.25 -24.89
C LEU A 133 -0.47 -0.20 -25.84
N ARG A 134 -0.30 -0.65 -27.10
CA ARG A 134 -1.34 -0.60 -28.15
C ARG A 134 -2.05 0.77 -28.21
N PHE A 135 -1.29 1.86 -28.11
CA PHE A 135 -1.79 3.25 -28.09
C PHE A 135 -2.83 3.55 -26.99
N ARG A 136 -2.73 2.89 -25.83
CA ARG A 136 -3.54 3.23 -24.65
C ARG A 136 -2.76 4.09 -23.66
N PRO A 137 -3.43 4.99 -22.91
CA PRO A 137 -2.75 5.84 -21.96
C PRO A 137 -2.15 5.04 -20.81
N LEU A 138 -1.03 5.56 -20.32
CA LEU A 138 -0.34 5.14 -19.10
C LEU A 138 -0.56 6.15 -17.99
N ASP A 139 -0.49 5.65 -16.76
CA ASP A 139 -0.41 6.45 -15.54
C ASP A 139 0.73 7.49 -15.62
N ARG A 140 0.43 8.71 -15.18
CA ARG A 140 1.34 9.86 -15.24
C ARG A 140 2.65 9.63 -14.46
N ALA A 141 2.73 8.73 -13.49
CA ALA A 141 4.03 8.45 -12.86
C ALA A 141 5.08 7.90 -13.86
N LYS A 142 4.64 7.19 -14.91
CA LYS A 142 5.51 6.47 -15.84
C LYS A 142 6.26 7.36 -16.83
N TRP A 143 5.76 8.57 -17.13
CA TRP A 143 6.47 9.47 -18.07
C TRP A 143 7.80 9.95 -17.49
N ARG A 144 7.89 10.12 -16.15
CA ARG A 144 9.13 10.55 -15.48
C ARG A 144 10.22 9.51 -15.64
N ILE A 145 9.87 8.23 -15.45
CA ILE A 145 10.79 7.10 -15.63
C ILE A 145 11.24 7.04 -17.09
N GLN A 146 10.30 7.14 -18.04
CA GLN A 146 10.64 7.15 -19.46
C GLN A 146 11.50 8.35 -19.88
N ALA A 147 11.30 9.53 -19.27
CA ALA A 147 12.16 10.68 -19.48
C ALA A 147 13.60 10.43 -19.01
N VAL A 148 13.78 9.73 -17.88
CA VAL A 148 15.12 9.29 -17.41
C VAL A 148 15.75 8.31 -18.40
N VAL A 149 14.98 7.34 -18.93
CA VAL A 149 15.46 6.40 -19.96
C VAL A 149 15.95 7.17 -21.19
N ALA A 150 15.11 8.06 -21.72
CA ALA A 150 15.43 8.83 -22.92
C ALA A 150 16.66 9.71 -22.72
N LEU A 151 16.72 10.46 -21.60
CA LEU A 151 17.86 11.31 -21.27
C LEU A 151 19.15 10.49 -21.10
N GLY A 152 19.08 9.36 -20.39
CA GLY A 152 20.24 8.47 -20.21
C GLY A 152 20.80 7.96 -21.53
N LEU A 153 19.93 7.50 -22.44
CA LEU A 153 20.36 7.03 -23.76
C LEU A 153 20.89 8.15 -24.66
N ILE A 154 20.30 9.35 -24.61
CA ILE A 154 20.80 10.53 -25.33
C ILE A 154 22.20 10.90 -24.83
N LEU A 155 22.38 11.00 -23.51
CA LEU A 155 23.69 11.32 -22.92
C LEU A 155 24.73 10.25 -23.27
N SER A 156 24.35 8.98 -23.20
CA SER A 156 25.23 7.88 -23.61
C SER A 156 25.65 8.02 -25.08
N ALA A 157 24.72 8.28 -26.01
CA ALA A 157 25.05 8.49 -27.42
C ALA A 157 26.00 9.67 -27.61
N VAL A 158 25.72 10.82 -26.97
CA VAL A 158 26.56 12.01 -27.04
C VAL A 158 27.98 11.71 -26.54
N PHE A 159 28.12 11.09 -25.36
CA PHE A 159 29.44 10.75 -24.82
C PHE A 159 30.21 9.73 -25.66
N THR A 160 29.51 8.78 -26.28
CA THR A 160 30.14 7.81 -27.18
C THR A 160 30.61 8.50 -28.47
N PHE A 161 29.82 9.41 -29.04
CA PHE A 161 30.22 10.18 -30.23
C PHE A 161 31.39 11.14 -29.96
N THR A 162 31.41 11.83 -28.81
CA THR A 162 32.52 12.75 -28.48
C THR A 162 33.86 12.02 -28.31
N ARG A 163 33.84 10.69 -28.19
CA ARG A 163 35.03 9.83 -28.13
C ARG A 163 35.44 9.22 -29.46
N GLY A 164 34.71 9.49 -30.54
CA GLY A 164 35.03 8.99 -31.87
C GLY A 164 34.51 7.57 -32.17
N ALA A 165 33.77 6.94 -31.26
CA ALA A 165 33.19 5.60 -31.45
C ALA A 165 31.89 5.66 -32.28
N VAL A 166 32.01 5.94 -33.58
CA VAL A 166 30.88 6.21 -34.49
C VAL A 166 29.90 5.02 -34.58
N GLY A 167 30.42 3.79 -34.65
CA GLY A 167 29.58 2.58 -34.77
C GLY A 167 28.72 2.34 -33.53
N ALA A 168 29.33 2.31 -32.34
CA ALA A 168 28.61 2.17 -31.07
C ALA A 168 27.67 3.36 -30.82
N GLY A 169 28.11 4.58 -31.16
CA GLY A 169 27.31 5.80 -31.06
C GLY A 169 26.02 5.73 -31.88
N ALA A 170 26.09 5.24 -33.12
CA ALA A 170 24.91 5.09 -33.98
C ALA A 170 23.88 4.11 -33.41
N VAL A 171 24.34 2.98 -32.84
CA VAL A 171 23.46 1.98 -32.22
C VAL A 171 22.76 2.55 -30.98
N ILE A 172 23.52 3.22 -30.09
CA ILE A 172 22.96 3.85 -28.89
C ILE A 172 21.98 4.96 -29.28
N ALA A 173 22.30 5.75 -30.31
CA ALA A 173 21.40 6.79 -30.83
C ALA A 173 20.09 6.21 -31.37
N ALA A 174 20.12 5.04 -32.04
CA ALA A 174 18.89 4.36 -32.46
C ALA A 174 18.01 3.96 -31.25
N SER A 175 18.60 3.39 -30.19
CA SER A 175 17.89 3.12 -28.93
C SER A 175 17.32 4.39 -28.28
N ALA A 176 18.08 5.49 -28.30
CA ALA A 176 17.60 6.79 -27.82
C ALA A 176 16.39 7.28 -28.63
N GLY A 177 16.42 7.11 -29.96
CA GLY A 177 15.30 7.41 -30.84
C GLY A 177 14.03 6.65 -30.46
N ILE A 178 14.13 5.33 -30.22
CA ILE A 178 12.99 4.51 -29.76
C ILE A 178 12.45 5.04 -28.42
N ALA A 179 13.32 5.40 -27.47
CA ALA A 179 12.91 5.96 -26.18
C ALA A 179 12.20 7.31 -26.31
N VAL A 180 12.66 8.18 -27.21
CA VAL A 180 12.01 9.46 -27.51
C VAL A 180 10.65 9.23 -28.17
N VAL A 181 10.55 8.31 -29.14
CA VAL A 181 9.27 7.95 -29.78
C VAL A 181 8.26 7.47 -28.75
N LEU A 182 8.65 6.58 -27.83
CA LEU A 182 7.75 6.15 -26.75
C LEU A 182 7.32 7.34 -25.88
N LEU A 183 8.26 8.21 -25.46
CA LEU A 183 7.94 9.37 -24.64
C LEU A 183 6.94 10.30 -25.34
N VAL A 184 7.18 10.65 -26.59
CA VAL A 184 6.28 11.48 -27.41
C VAL A 184 4.93 10.80 -27.58
N SER A 185 4.90 9.49 -27.86
CA SER A 185 3.65 8.73 -28.00
C SER A 185 2.82 8.75 -26.71
N MET A 186 3.45 8.72 -25.52
CA MET A 186 2.74 8.84 -24.25
C MET A 186 2.02 10.18 -24.12
N PHE A 187 2.65 11.29 -24.53
CA PHE A 187 2.00 12.60 -24.56
C PHE A 187 0.89 12.68 -25.62
N ALA A 188 1.17 12.19 -26.83
CA ALA A 188 0.21 12.20 -27.95
C ALA A 188 -1.04 11.37 -27.66
N VAL A 189 -0.89 10.16 -27.11
CA VAL A 189 -2.01 9.29 -26.71
C VAL A 189 -2.85 9.97 -25.62
N ARG A 190 -2.21 10.63 -24.65
CA ARG A 190 -2.94 11.34 -23.59
C ARG A 190 -3.66 12.58 -24.10
N ALA A 191 -3.10 13.28 -25.09
CA ALA A 191 -3.77 14.42 -25.74
C ALA A 191 -4.97 13.98 -26.58
N THR A 192 -4.88 12.82 -27.24
CA THR A 192 -5.96 12.26 -28.07
C THR A 192 -7.02 11.49 -27.27
N GLN A 193 -6.69 10.99 -26.07
CA GLN A 193 -7.59 10.24 -25.19
C GLN A 193 -7.59 10.82 -23.76
N PRO A 194 -8.06 12.06 -23.55
CA PRO A 194 -8.00 12.72 -22.25
C PRO A 194 -8.83 11.99 -21.17
N ASP A 195 -10.00 11.47 -21.53
CA ASP A 195 -10.88 10.78 -20.58
C ASP A 195 -10.29 9.46 -20.09
N ALA A 196 -9.75 8.64 -21.00
CA ALA A 196 -9.07 7.40 -20.64
C ALA A 196 -7.78 7.66 -19.83
N ALA A 197 -7.11 8.79 -20.07
CA ALA A 197 -5.96 9.22 -19.30
C ALA A 197 -6.35 9.68 -17.88
N ALA A 198 -7.47 10.39 -17.73
CA ALA A 198 -8.01 10.76 -16.44
C ALA A 198 -8.51 9.54 -15.65
N ASP A 199 -9.09 8.56 -16.35
CA ASP A 199 -9.50 7.29 -15.76
C ASP A 199 -8.30 6.56 -15.14
N ILE A 200 -7.22 6.32 -15.89
CA ILE A 200 -6.07 5.61 -15.33
C ILE A 200 -5.37 6.38 -14.20
N ASP A 201 -5.26 7.71 -14.28
CA ASP A 201 -4.66 8.54 -13.23
C ASP A 201 -5.45 8.48 -11.91
N GLY A 202 -6.79 8.43 -11.97
CA GLY A 202 -7.66 8.33 -10.79
C GLY A 202 -7.94 6.90 -10.32
N SER A 203 -7.49 5.90 -11.08
CA SER A 203 -7.87 4.49 -10.88
C SER A 203 -7.49 3.94 -9.50
N THR A 204 -6.27 4.25 -9.03
CA THR A 204 -5.79 3.81 -7.70
C THR A 204 -6.73 4.29 -6.60
N ALA A 205 -7.02 5.60 -6.57
CA ALA A 205 -7.87 6.19 -5.55
C ALA A 205 -9.28 5.56 -5.58
N ARG A 206 -9.88 5.43 -6.77
CA ARG A 206 -11.21 4.80 -6.91
C ARG A 206 -11.22 3.33 -6.47
N ALA A 207 -10.21 2.56 -6.84
CA ALA A 207 -10.13 1.15 -6.46
C ALA A 207 -9.98 0.96 -4.94
N PHE A 208 -9.19 1.82 -4.29
CA PHE A 208 -9.02 1.78 -2.83
C PHE A 208 -10.26 2.28 -2.07
N LEU A 209 -10.92 3.34 -2.56
CA LEU A 209 -12.19 3.81 -1.99
C LEU A 209 -13.29 2.76 -2.14
N ALA A 210 -13.41 2.12 -3.30
CA ALA A 210 -14.37 1.03 -3.52
C ALA A 210 -14.12 -0.19 -2.62
N ALA A 211 -12.87 -0.42 -2.19
CA ALA A 211 -12.53 -1.51 -1.28
C ALA A 211 -12.97 -1.25 0.17
N ILE A 212 -13.30 -0.01 0.53
CA ILE A 212 -13.76 0.35 1.88
C ILE A 212 -15.10 -0.33 2.20
N ASP A 213 -16.03 -0.35 1.24
CA ASP A 213 -17.32 -1.00 1.44
C ASP A 213 -17.17 -2.51 1.63
N GLY A 214 -16.23 -3.13 0.91
CA GLY A 214 -15.84 -4.52 1.12
C GLY A 214 -15.28 -4.76 2.53
N ALA A 215 -14.33 -3.93 2.97
CA ALA A 215 -13.76 -4.01 4.33
C ALA A 215 -14.83 -3.83 5.42
N ARG A 216 -15.79 -2.92 5.23
CA ARG A 216 -16.93 -2.74 6.14
C ARG A 216 -17.85 -3.97 6.16
N SER A 217 -18.14 -4.55 5.01
CA SER A 217 -18.93 -5.79 4.91
C SER A 217 -18.24 -6.95 5.63
N ASP A 218 -16.93 -7.12 5.42
CA ASP A 218 -16.13 -8.15 6.08
C ASP A 218 -16.05 -7.94 7.60
N ALA A 219 -15.94 -6.68 8.04
CA ALA A 219 -16.01 -6.31 9.46
C ALA A 219 -17.36 -6.68 10.09
N VAL A 220 -18.48 -6.38 9.43
CA VAL A 220 -19.82 -6.77 9.90
C VAL A 220 -19.96 -8.30 9.97
N ALA A 221 -19.48 -9.01 8.95
CA ALA A 221 -19.51 -10.48 8.93
C ALA A 221 -18.64 -11.08 10.04
N LEU A 222 -17.46 -10.52 10.29
CA LEU A 222 -16.58 -10.94 11.38
C LEU A 222 -17.21 -10.63 12.74
N GLN A 223 -17.84 -9.47 12.90
CA GLN A 223 -18.53 -9.09 14.13
C GLN A 223 -19.65 -10.08 14.48
N ALA A 224 -20.43 -10.51 13.49
CA ALA A 224 -21.47 -11.52 13.67
C ALA A 224 -20.89 -12.88 14.11
N ARG A 225 -19.75 -13.29 13.53
CA ARG A 225 -19.05 -14.52 13.93
C ARG A 225 -18.53 -14.44 15.37
N VAL A 226 -17.89 -13.34 15.75
CA VAL A 226 -17.38 -13.14 17.12
C VAL A 226 -18.53 -13.16 18.13
N ALA A 227 -19.65 -12.51 17.83
CA ALA A 227 -20.83 -12.55 18.69
C ALA A 227 -21.41 -13.97 18.85
N SER A 228 -21.42 -14.76 17.77
CA SER A 228 -21.86 -16.16 17.79
C SER A 228 -20.91 -17.05 18.60
N ASP A 229 -19.59 -16.86 18.45
CA ASP A 229 -18.57 -17.68 19.12
C ASP A 229 -18.52 -17.42 20.64
N LEU A 230 -18.65 -16.16 21.07
CA LEU A 230 -18.64 -15.79 22.49
C LEU A 230 -19.95 -16.18 23.21
N GLY A 231 -21.07 -16.16 22.48
CA GLY A 231 -22.40 -16.24 23.07
C GLY A 231 -22.83 -14.93 23.76
N PRO A 232 -24.13 -14.77 24.04
CA PRO A 232 -24.72 -13.50 24.50
C PRO A 232 -24.30 -13.10 25.91
N ASP A 233 -24.00 -14.04 26.79
CA ASP A 233 -23.62 -13.76 28.19
C ASP A 233 -22.19 -13.22 28.27
N THR A 234 -21.24 -13.91 27.65
CA THR A 234 -19.83 -13.51 27.60
C THR A 234 -19.64 -12.21 26.84
N ALA A 235 -20.33 -12.04 25.70
CA ALA A 235 -20.27 -10.79 24.94
C ALA A 235 -20.76 -9.59 25.77
N ARG A 236 -21.86 -9.75 26.53
CA ARG A 236 -22.34 -8.70 27.45
C ARG A 236 -21.36 -8.40 28.56
N LEU A 237 -20.76 -9.42 29.18
CA LEU A 237 -19.75 -9.23 30.21
C LEU A 237 -18.55 -8.44 29.68
N ILE A 238 -18.03 -8.79 28.51
CA ILE A 238 -16.93 -8.08 27.85
C ILE A 238 -17.29 -6.60 27.62
N VAL A 239 -18.48 -6.32 27.07
CA VAL A 239 -18.94 -4.95 26.82
C VAL A 239 -19.04 -4.15 28.12
N GLN A 240 -19.59 -4.73 29.19
CA GLN A 240 -19.72 -4.07 30.49
C GLN A 240 -18.36 -3.80 31.14
N VAL A 241 -17.43 -4.77 31.12
CA VAL A 241 -16.05 -4.59 31.61
C VAL A 241 -15.33 -3.52 30.80
N ARG A 242 -15.41 -3.57 29.46
CA ARG A 242 -14.81 -2.56 28.56
C ARG A 242 -15.33 -1.18 28.87
N THR A 243 -16.65 -1.00 28.92
CA THR A 243 -17.29 0.31 29.11
C THR A 243 -16.85 0.94 30.43
N ARG A 244 -16.83 0.16 31.53
CA ARG A 244 -16.33 0.65 32.84
C ARG A 244 -14.83 0.93 32.82
N ALA A 245 -14.03 0.07 32.19
CA ALA A 245 -12.59 0.25 32.09
C ALA A 245 -12.21 1.49 31.26
N PHE A 246 -12.88 1.72 30.14
CA PHE A 246 -12.57 2.80 29.20
C PHE A 246 -13.07 4.16 29.68
N ALA A 247 -14.19 4.21 30.42
CA ALA A 247 -14.72 5.45 31.00
C ALA A 247 -13.70 6.19 31.89
N SER A 248 -12.86 5.46 32.60
CA SER A 248 -11.84 6.01 33.52
C SER A 248 -10.40 5.97 32.96
N ALA A 249 -10.18 5.34 31.80
CA ALA A 249 -8.90 5.39 31.09
C ALA A 249 -8.58 6.79 30.53
N ARG A 250 -9.58 7.70 30.47
CA ARG A 250 -9.42 9.13 30.14
C ARG A 250 -8.40 9.85 31.03
N THR A 251 -8.18 9.36 32.25
CA THR A 251 -7.48 10.07 33.32
C THR A 251 -6.16 9.44 33.76
N ALA A 252 -5.86 8.20 33.36
CA ALA A 252 -4.86 7.38 34.06
C ALA A 252 -3.44 7.34 33.45
N GLY A 253 -3.11 8.14 32.41
CA GLY A 253 -1.76 8.05 31.86
C GLY A 253 -1.40 8.95 30.68
N GLY A 254 -2.07 10.10 30.48
CA GLY A 254 -1.79 10.96 29.32
C GLY A 254 -2.00 10.23 27.98
N ALA A 255 -2.92 9.25 27.96
CA ALA A 255 -3.11 8.35 26.83
C ALA A 255 -3.41 9.16 25.56
N ARG A 256 -2.53 9.02 24.56
CA ARG A 256 -2.69 9.62 23.22
C ARG A 256 -3.90 9.09 22.45
N VAL A 257 -4.58 8.08 22.98
CA VAL A 257 -5.65 7.33 22.33
C VAL A 257 -6.95 7.58 23.08
N ASP A 258 -7.94 8.15 22.37
CA ASP A 258 -9.28 8.35 22.92
C ASP A 258 -10.07 7.03 22.94
N LEU A 259 -10.07 6.37 24.11
CA LEU A 259 -10.86 5.16 24.35
C LEU A 259 -12.32 5.46 24.71
N SER A 260 -12.65 6.73 25.04
CA SER A 260 -13.99 7.08 25.53
C SER A 260 -15.06 7.03 24.45
N ARG A 261 -14.66 6.99 23.17
CA ARG A 261 -15.55 6.82 22.02
C ARG A 261 -16.15 5.41 21.88
N PHE A 262 -15.67 4.43 22.65
CA PHE A 262 -16.15 3.05 22.58
C PHE A 262 -17.04 2.73 23.79
N ASP A 263 -18.29 3.17 23.70
CA ASP A 263 -19.34 2.94 24.70
C ASP A 263 -19.96 1.54 24.59
N ASP A 264 -21.10 1.32 25.24
CA ASP A 264 -21.82 0.05 25.25
C ASP A 264 -22.53 -0.28 23.93
N SER A 265 -22.64 0.68 23.00
CA SER A 265 -23.17 0.44 21.65
C SER A 265 -22.23 -0.36 20.76
N VAL A 266 -20.92 -0.36 21.07
CA VAL A 266 -19.92 -1.12 20.33
C VAL A 266 -19.98 -2.59 20.77
N PRO A 267 -20.19 -3.56 19.87
CA PRO A 267 -20.22 -4.97 20.28
C PRO A 267 -18.87 -5.47 20.83
N ALA A 268 -18.85 -6.63 21.50
CA ALA A 268 -17.61 -7.26 21.92
C ALA A 268 -16.71 -7.59 20.72
N GLY A 269 -15.44 -7.19 20.77
CA GLY A 269 -14.50 -7.34 19.65
C GLY A 269 -14.62 -6.23 18.60
N GLY A 270 -15.60 -5.34 18.73
CA GLY A 270 -15.86 -4.25 17.78
C GLY A 270 -14.78 -3.18 17.77
N VAL A 271 -14.03 -3.01 18.86
CA VAL A 271 -12.88 -2.09 18.88
C VAL A 271 -11.72 -2.68 18.08
N ILE A 272 -11.44 -3.98 18.24
CA ILE A 272 -10.41 -4.69 17.46
C ILE A 272 -10.78 -4.67 15.97
N ILE A 273 -12.01 -5.07 15.64
CA ILE A 273 -12.49 -5.18 14.26
C ILE A 273 -12.55 -3.79 13.61
N GLY A 274 -13.14 -2.82 14.30
CA GLY A 274 -13.29 -1.45 13.81
C GLY A 274 -11.96 -0.77 13.54
N ASP A 275 -10.95 -0.98 14.40
CA ASP A 275 -9.62 -0.40 14.23
C ASP A 275 -8.89 -0.95 12.99
N PHE A 276 -9.01 -2.24 12.68
CA PHE A 276 -8.44 -2.81 11.45
C PHE A 276 -9.26 -2.53 10.19
N ALA A 277 -10.57 -2.33 10.33
CA ALA A 277 -11.44 -1.92 9.23
C ALA A 277 -11.32 -0.41 8.90
N ASP A 278 -10.87 0.40 9.85
CA ASP A 278 -10.68 1.84 9.69
C ASP A 278 -9.73 2.14 8.51
N PRO A 279 -10.19 2.86 7.47
CA PRO A 279 -9.36 3.29 6.36
C PRO A 279 -8.06 3.97 6.79
N MET A 280 -8.04 4.69 7.92
CA MET A 280 -6.83 5.33 8.45
C MET A 280 -5.73 4.34 8.85
N THR A 281 -6.08 3.09 9.15
CA THR A 281 -5.15 2.04 9.57
C THR A 281 -4.45 1.37 8.40
N TRP A 282 -5.12 1.29 7.23
CA TRP A 282 -4.62 0.51 6.11
C TRP A 282 -4.48 1.28 4.80
N LEU A 283 -5.14 2.43 4.60
CA LEU A 283 -4.90 3.28 3.43
C LEU A 283 -3.73 4.26 3.66
N PRO A 284 -3.06 4.69 2.57
CA PRO A 284 -2.25 5.90 2.62
C PRO A 284 -3.07 7.09 3.13
N LYS A 285 -2.51 7.90 4.03
CA LYS A 285 -3.20 9.01 4.69
C LYS A 285 -3.99 9.93 3.74
N HIS A 286 -3.40 10.29 2.60
CA HIS A 286 -4.02 11.17 1.60
C HIS A 286 -5.25 10.55 0.88
N LEU A 287 -5.44 9.23 0.95
CA LEU A 287 -6.64 8.53 0.48
C LEU A 287 -7.62 8.31 1.63
N ALA A 288 -7.12 8.00 2.82
CA ALA A 288 -7.93 7.81 4.01
C ALA A 288 -8.73 9.07 4.39
N GLU A 289 -8.14 10.27 4.24
CA GLU A 289 -8.83 11.55 4.49
C GLU A 289 -9.95 11.88 3.48
N LYS A 290 -10.06 11.11 2.40
CA LYS A 290 -11.09 11.29 1.36
C LYS A 290 -12.18 10.22 1.41
N ALA A 291 -12.06 9.27 2.33
CA ALA A 291 -13.02 8.20 2.60
C ALA A 291 -14.13 8.67 3.54
#